data_AF-A0A1V9QU21-F1
#
_entry.id   AF-A0A1V9QU21-F1
#
_cell.length_a   1.000
_cell.length_b   1.000
_cell.length_c   1.000
_cell.angle_alpha   90.00
_cell.angle_beta   90.00
_cell.angle_gamma   90.00
#
_symmetry.space_group_name_H-M   'P 1'
#
loop_
_entity.id
_entity.type
_entity.pdbx_description
1 polymer ?
#
loop_
_entity_poly.entity_id
_entity_poly.type
_entity_poly.pdbx_seq_one_letter_code
_entity_poly.pdbx_strand_id
1 'polypeptide(L)'
;MTGITTGQSYDEMARRLKTQVSKDVQNVTYATQRIARTEATRVQTEITMNSLKRNGYDFCKWYKEPSACHDCALIGNQDNGWGKGIYKVKDVPTIPVHPNCRCAVGAYWVDEKNNLYETPNYNEQSEELGRIKKVQENNTAKLNRLFNSLNIKTAKADDIIELGNAFNKEYNIQDNLGNKSYISNALSKYRDVGEDIPEKSWAKGSNRQIKNDLKQAFSHYPKEWSEYLDNEYMLAGKAEDRGFYVRWYATQKGNTKMPTWLVKGNRLREGVTMDQYKKFGEDLHNGKYNSIYSTGKRETTAWHEIGHFVEEHNKDTLRISKEFVANRTKGEQPEMLRDILKAPDYDESEVTLKDNFISPYIGKVYDDATEVLSMGLESIFEPVKMGQLKYVDNNGQAHRARIEDDEEYLNLILGILLKG
;
A
#
# COMPACT_ATOMS: atom_id res chain seq x y z
N MET A 1 8.93 -42.69 0.13
CA MET A 1 10.39 -42.81 -0.09
C MET A 1 10.86 -44.29 -0.21
N THR A 2 10.03 -45.19 -0.74
CA THR A 2 10.34 -46.64 -0.89
C THR A 2 10.79 -47.03 -2.30
N GLY A 3 10.63 -46.18 -3.31
CA GLY A 3 11.04 -46.48 -4.70
C GLY A 3 12.55 -46.46 -4.91
N ILE A 4 13.24 -45.52 -4.24
CA ILE A 4 14.70 -45.38 -4.29
C ILE A 4 15.39 -46.61 -3.66
N THR A 5 14.82 -47.17 -2.60
CA THR A 5 15.36 -48.35 -1.91
C THR A 5 15.02 -49.68 -2.57
N THR A 6 14.07 -49.71 -3.51
CA THR A 6 13.62 -50.93 -4.21
C THR A 6 14.08 -51.03 -5.66
N GLY A 7 14.93 -50.10 -6.14
CA GLY A 7 15.52 -50.15 -7.48
C GLY A 7 14.53 -49.94 -8.63
N GLN A 8 13.41 -49.26 -8.38
CA GLN A 8 12.40 -48.99 -9.41
C GLN A 8 12.91 -47.97 -10.45
N SER A 9 12.47 -48.09 -11.70
CA SER A 9 12.87 -47.15 -12.76
C SER A 9 12.37 -45.72 -12.47
N TYR A 10 13.09 -44.73 -13.00
CA TYR A 10 12.72 -43.32 -12.84
C TYR A 10 11.31 -43.02 -13.33
N ASP A 11 10.87 -43.65 -14.44
CA ASP A 11 9.51 -43.51 -14.97
C ASP A 11 8.43 -44.04 -14.03
N GLU A 12 8.71 -45.16 -13.34
CA GLU A 12 7.80 -45.76 -12.37
C GLU A 12 7.67 -44.90 -11.11
N MET A 13 8.78 -44.35 -10.64
CA MET A 13 8.79 -43.40 -9.53
C MET A 13 8.04 -42.11 -9.88
N ALA A 14 8.27 -41.55 -11.07
CA ALA A 14 7.59 -40.34 -11.55
C ALA A 14 6.08 -40.56 -11.68
N ARG A 15 5.64 -41.73 -12.19
CA ARG A 15 4.22 -42.08 -12.31
C ARG A 15 3.54 -42.13 -10.94
N ARG A 16 4.17 -42.78 -9.96
CA ARG A 16 3.63 -42.89 -8.58
C ARG A 16 3.57 -41.52 -7.90
N LEU A 17 4.60 -40.69 -8.04
CA LEU A 17 4.62 -39.32 -7.53
C LEU A 17 3.50 -38.48 -8.17
N LYS A 18 3.32 -38.57 -9.50
CA LYS A 18 2.24 -37.87 -10.20
C LYS A 18 0.86 -38.26 -9.67
N THR A 19 0.63 -39.56 -9.40
CA THR A 19 -0.64 -40.02 -8.82
C THR A 19 -0.86 -39.50 -7.40
N GLN A 20 0.19 -39.49 -6.56
CA GLN A 20 0.10 -38.97 -5.19
C GLN A 20 -0.16 -37.46 -5.17
N VAL A 21 0.63 -36.69 -5.92
CA VAL A 21 0.45 -35.24 -6.07
C VAL A 21 -0.94 -34.93 -6.63
N SER A 22 -1.39 -35.65 -7.65
CA SER A 22 -2.74 -35.47 -8.19
C SER A 22 -3.83 -35.73 -7.15
N LYS A 23 -3.67 -36.76 -6.30
CA LYS A 23 -4.62 -37.07 -5.23
C LYS A 23 -4.63 -35.98 -4.16
N ASP A 24 -3.47 -35.47 -3.78
CA ASP A 24 -3.35 -34.41 -2.77
C ASP A 24 -3.93 -33.08 -3.27
N VAL A 25 -3.67 -32.71 -4.53
CA VAL A 25 -4.28 -31.54 -5.17
C VAL A 25 -5.81 -31.66 -5.22
N GLN A 26 -6.34 -32.85 -5.53
CA GLN A 26 -7.79 -33.09 -5.50
C GLN A 26 -8.37 -32.98 -4.08
N ASN A 27 -7.69 -33.54 -3.08
CA ASN A 27 -8.11 -33.45 -1.68
C ASN A 27 -8.16 -32.00 -1.18
N VAL A 28 -7.11 -31.22 -1.47
CA VAL A 28 -7.04 -29.79 -1.11
C VAL A 28 -8.15 -29.01 -1.82
N THR A 29 -8.32 -29.23 -3.13
CA THR A 29 -9.39 -28.59 -3.92
C THR A 29 -10.78 -28.88 -3.33
N TYR A 30 -11.05 -30.14 -2.99
CA TYR A 30 -12.31 -30.55 -2.37
C TYR A 30 -12.50 -29.89 -0.99
N ALA A 31 -11.46 -29.84 -0.16
CA ALA A 31 -11.51 -29.19 1.14
C ALA A 31 -11.83 -27.69 1.02
N THR A 32 -11.17 -26.97 0.10
CA THR A 32 -11.42 -25.54 -0.17
C THR A 32 -12.85 -25.29 -0.65
N GLN A 33 -13.34 -26.08 -1.62
CA GLN A 33 -14.72 -25.95 -2.11
C GLN A 33 -15.75 -26.21 -1.01
N ARG A 34 -15.50 -27.19 -0.13
CA ARG A 34 -16.38 -27.49 1.01
C ARG A 34 -16.44 -26.33 2.00
N ILE A 35 -15.31 -25.71 2.32
CA ILE A 35 -15.24 -24.53 3.20
C ILE A 35 -16.03 -23.38 2.56
N ALA A 36 -15.75 -23.05 1.29
CA ALA A 36 -16.41 -21.96 0.58
C ALA A 36 -17.93 -22.14 0.53
N ARG A 37 -18.42 -23.37 0.25
CA ARG A 37 -19.86 -23.68 0.25
C ARG A 37 -20.48 -23.53 1.64
N THR A 38 -19.84 -24.09 2.66
CA THR A 38 -20.33 -24.08 4.04
C THR A 38 -20.41 -22.65 4.56
N GLU A 39 -19.38 -21.84 4.30
CA GLU A 39 -19.34 -20.44 4.74
C GLU A 39 -20.33 -19.56 3.97
N ALA A 40 -20.46 -19.76 2.65
CA ALA A 40 -21.46 -19.05 1.85
C ALA A 40 -22.88 -19.33 2.36
N THR A 41 -23.22 -20.60 2.63
CA THR A 41 -24.54 -20.96 3.16
C THR A 41 -24.76 -20.41 4.57
N ARG A 42 -23.73 -20.39 5.43
CA ARG A 42 -23.79 -19.77 6.77
C ARG A 42 -24.14 -18.28 6.67
N VAL A 43 -23.38 -17.54 5.86
CA VAL A 43 -23.57 -16.08 5.66
C VAL A 43 -24.93 -15.77 5.05
N GLN A 44 -25.35 -16.52 4.02
CA GLN A 44 -26.68 -16.34 3.41
C GLN A 44 -27.80 -16.55 4.43
N THR A 45 -27.70 -17.61 5.24
CA THR A 45 -28.69 -17.89 6.30
C THR A 45 -28.72 -16.78 7.34
N GLU A 46 -27.56 -16.29 7.78
CA GLU A 46 -27.45 -15.21 8.76
C GLU A 46 -28.10 -13.92 8.24
N ILE A 47 -27.85 -13.54 6.98
CA ILE A 47 -28.47 -12.39 6.32
C ILE A 47 -29.99 -12.55 6.27
N THR A 48 -30.49 -13.72 5.85
CA THR A 48 -31.93 -13.96 5.77
C THR A 48 -32.58 -13.92 7.14
N MET A 49 -32.00 -14.56 8.15
CA MET A 49 -32.52 -14.54 9.53
C MET A 49 -32.56 -13.13 10.12
N ASN A 50 -31.53 -12.31 9.87
CA ASN A 50 -31.51 -10.91 10.29
C ASN A 50 -32.59 -10.10 9.57
N SER A 51 -32.80 -10.34 8.27
CA SER A 51 -33.89 -9.72 7.51
C SER A 51 -35.27 -10.11 8.07
N LEU A 52 -35.48 -11.38 8.42
CA LEU A 52 -36.74 -11.85 9.02
C LEU A 52 -37.04 -11.16 10.35
N LYS A 53 -36.04 -11.11 11.24
CA LYS A 53 -36.16 -10.44 12.55
C LYS A 53 -36.42 -8.94 12.37
N ARG A 54 -35.67 -8.26 11.50
CA ARG A 54 -35.81 -6.82 11.26
C ARG A 54 -37.18 -6.43 10.69
N ASN A 55 -37.75 -7.28 9.85
CA ASN A 55 -39.09 -7.07 9.28
C ASN A 55 -40.21 -7.64 10.18
N GLY A 56 -39.87 -8.19 11.35
CA GLY A 56 -40.83 -8.65 12.35
C GLY A 56 -41.57 -9.93 11.97
N TYR A 57 -40.97 -10.86 11.20
CA TYR A 57 -41.59 -12.16 10.93
C TYR A 57 -41.35 -13.15 12.07
N ASP A 58 -42.42 -13.75 12.61
CA ASP A 58 -42.33 -14.79 13.66
C ASP A 58 -42.09 -16.19 13.08
N PHE A 59 -42.50 -16.44 11.83
CA PHE A 59 -42.40 -17.74 11.18
C PHE A 59 -41.45 -17.75 9.98
N CYS A 60 -40.75 -18.86 9.83
CA CYS A 60 -39.88 -19.13 8.70
C CYS A 60 -40.07 -20.57 8.22
N LYS A 61 -39.75 -20.82 6.94
CA LYS A 61 -39.79 -22.15 6.34
C LYS A 61 -38.39 -22.58 5.94
N TRP A 62 -38.08 -23.84 6.27
CA TRP A 62 -36.88 -24.53 5.84
C TRP A 62 -37.05 -25.06 4.41
N TYR A 63 -36.20 -24.59 3.51
CA TYR A 63 -36.07 -25.06 2.14
C TYR A 63 -34.88 -26.01 2.05
N LYS A 64 -35.18 -27.31 2.01
CA LYS A 64 -34.17 -28.35 1.78
C LYS A 64 -33.83 -28.44 0.30
N GLU A 65 -32.57 -28.73 0.00
CA GLU A 65 -32.18 -29.06 -1.38
C GLU A 65 -32.89 -30.36 -1.85
N PRO A 66 -33.14 -30.54 -3.16
CA PRO A 66 -33.85 -31.73 -3.67
C PRO A 66 -33.21 -33.07 -3.25
N SER A 67 -31.88 -33.11 -3.14
CA SER A 67 -31.09 -34.27 -2.72
C SER A 67 -30.61 -34.17 -1.27
N ALA A 68 -31.38 -33.51 -0.40
CA ALA A 68 -30.97 -33.27 0.98
C ALA A 68 -30.58 -34.57 1.70
N CYS A 69 -29.56 -34.48 2.54
CA CYS A 69 -29.16 -35.58 3.40
C CYS A 69 -30.28 -35.97 4.37
N HIS A 70 -30.13 -37.12 5.03
CA HIS A 70 -31.12 -37.62 5.99
C HIS A 70 -31.49 -36.56 7.06
N ASP A 71 -30.50 -35.90 7.65
CA ASP A 71 -30.71 -34.92 8.73
C ASP A 71 -31.48 -33.68 8.24
N CYS A 72 -31.07 -33.10 7.11
CA CYS A 72 -31.76 -31.96 6.51
C CYS A 72 -33.17 -32.32 6.01
N ALA A 73 -33.37 -33.56 5.56
CA ALA A 73 -34.67 -34.05 5.17
C ALA A 73 -35.60 -34.22 6.37
N LEU A 74 -35.09 -34.66 7.53
CA LEU A 74 -35.85 -34.72 8.77
C LEU A 74 -36.29 -33.32 9.19
N ILE A 75 -35.35 -32.37 9.28
CA ILE A 75 -35.65 -30.97 9.67
C ILE A 75 -36.66 -30.32 8.70
N GLY A 76 -36.45 -30.47 7.39
CA GLY A 76 -37.33 -29.85 6.39
C GLY A 76 -38.71 -30.52 6.24
N ASN A 77 -38.88 -31.75 6.73
CA ASN A 77 -40.17 -32.45 6.70
C ASN A 77 -40.89 -32.47 8.04
N GLN A 78 -40.21 -32.12 9.13
CA GLN A 78 -40.80 -32.11 10.47
C GLN A 78 -41.96 -31.12 10.51
N ASP A 79 -43.09 -31.57 11.05
CA ASP A 79 -44.25 -30.72 11.30
C ASP A 79 -44.26 -30.32 12.77
N ASN A 80 -44.05 -29.04 13.04
CA ASN A 80 -44.02 -28.47 14.38
C ASN A 80 -45.40 -27.92 14.82
N GLY A 81 -46.48 -28.31 14.12
CA GLY A 81 -47.84 -27.82 14.37
C GLY A 81 -48.26 -26.64 13.49
N TRP A 82 -47.39 -26.22 12.55
CA TRP A 82 -47.65 -25.15 11.58
C TRP A 82 -47.46 -25.60 10.13
N GLY A 83 -47.21 -26.90 9.90
CA GLY A 83 -46.92 -27.50 8.62
C GLY A 83 -45.46 -27.90 8.45
N LYS A 84 -45.19 -28.67 7.40
CA LYS A 84 -43.88 -29.29 7.14
C LYS A 84 -42.78 -28.24 6.95
N GLY A 85 -41.75 -28.34 7.78
CA GLY A 85 -40.55 -27.50 7.71
C GLY A 85 -40.79 -26.07 8.16
N ILE A 86 -41.89 -25.78 8.87
CA ILE A 86 -42.22 -24.45 9.38
C ILE A 86 -41.79 -24.34 10.84
N TYR A 87 -41.03 -23.30 11.14
CA TYR A 87 -40.44 -23.03 12.45
C TYR A 87 -40.72 -21.60 12.85
N LYS A 88 -40.77 -21.35 14.16
CA LYS A 88 -40.60 -19.99 14.64
C LYS A 88 -39.17 -19.53 14.42
N VAL A 89 -38.97 -18.25 14.12
CA VAL A 89 -37.64 -17.66 13.86
C VAL A 89 -36.67 -17.86 15.03
N LYS A 90 -37.19 -17.99 16.26
CA LYS A 90 -36.39 -18.30 17.46
C LYS A 90 -36.00 -19.78 17.62
N ASP A 91 -36.76 -20.70 17.03
CA ASP A 91 -36.65 -22.15 17.27
C ASP A 91 -36.09 -22.91 16.05
N VAL A 92 -35.83 -22.20 14.94
CA VAL A 92 -35.30 -22.81 13.72
C VAL A 92 -33.86 -23.31 13.92
N PRO A 93 -33.53 -24.54 13.51
CA PRO A 93 -32.16 -25.04 13.56
C PRO A 93 -31.20 -24.19 12.73
N THR A 94 -29.93 -24.16 13.12
CA THR A 94 -28.89 -23.40 12.41
C THR A 94 -28.45 -24.11 11.13
N ILE A 95 -28.38 -23.36 10.03
CA ILE A 95 -27.73 -23.78 8.79
C ILE A 95 -26.32 -23.15 8.77
N PRO A 96 -25.25 -23.89 8.45
CA PRO A 96 -25.21 -25.26 7.92
C PRO A 96 -25.25 -26.35 9.00
N VAL A 97 -26.00 -27.43 8.75
CA VAL A 97 -26.12 -28.59 9.67
C VAL A 97 -24.95 -29.56 9.52
N HIS A 98 -24.39 -29.65 8.31
CA HIS A 98 -23.29 -30.55 7.97
C HIS A 98 -22.41 -29.91 6.89
N PRO A 99 -21.19 -30.42 6.65
CA PRO A 99 -20.37 -29.95 5.55
C PRO A 99 -21.08 -30.11 4.20
N ASN A 100 -20.91 -29.14 3.30
CA ASN A 100 -21.63 -29.03 2.02
C ASN A 100 -23.16 -28.83 2.11
N CYS A 101 -23.72 -28.48 3.27
CA CYS A 101 -25.14 -28.13 3.36
C CYS A 101 -25.47 -26.94 2.46
N ARG A 102 -26.55 -27.04 1.68
CA ARG A 102 -27.06 -25.98 0.78
C ARG A 102 -28.53 -25.66 1.03
N CYS A 103 -29.05 -26.04 2.20
CA CYS A 103 -30.40 -25.69 2.60
C CYS A 103 -30.49 -24.18 2.87
N ALA A 104 -31.71 -23.65 2.83
CA ALA A 104 -31.98 -22.24 3.10
C ALA A 104 -33.22 -22.09 3.98
N VAL A 105 -33.40 -20.91 4.54
CA VAL A 105 -34.62 -20.50 5.26
C VAL A 105 -35.22 -19.29 4.56
N GLY A 106 -36.55 -19.14 4.64
CA GLY A 106 -37.24 -17.98 4.11
C GLY A 106 -38.46 -17.60 4.93
N ALA A 107 -38.98 -16.40 4.72
CA ALA A 107 -40.18 -15.92 5.39
C ALA A 107 -41.36 -16.85 5.09
N TYR A 108 -42.19 -17.12 6.09
CA TYR A 108 -43.41 -17.89 5.89
C TYR A 108 -44.57 -17.24 6.63
N TRP A 109 -45.75 -17.27 6.02
CA TRP A 109 -46.98 -16.76 6.60
C TRP A 109 -47.88 -17.93 6.97
N VAL A 110 -48.30 -17.98 8.24
CA VAL A 110 -49.24 -18.98 8.75
C VAL A 110 -50.59 -18.32 8.93
N ASP A 111 -51.60 -18.82 8.21
CA ASP A 111 -52.97 -18.29 8.29
C ASP A 111 -53.53 -18.45 9.71
N GLU A 112 -54.38 -17.50 10.12
CA GLU A 112 -55.08 -17.51 11.42
C GLU A 112 -54.15 -17.47 12.67
N LYS A 113 -52.88 -17.08 12.49
CA LYS A 113 -51.90 -16.89 13.57
C LYS A 113 -51.29 -15.48 13.56
N ASN A 114 -50.76 -15.05 14.70
CA ASN A 114 -49.94 -13.85 14.77
C ASN A 114 -48.57 -14.14 14.12
N ASN A 115 -48.32 -13.55 12.95
CA ASN A 115 -47.06 -13.72 12.22
C ASN A 115 -46.01 -12.67 12.59
N LEU A 116 -46.31 -11.78 13.54
CA LEU A 116 -45.41 -10.73 13.99
C LEU A 116 -44.53 -11.23 15.14
N TYR A 117 -43.22 -11.05 14.99
CA TYR A 117 -42.23 -11.38 16.01
C TYR A 117 -42.39 -10.43 17.20
N GLU A 118 -42.78 -10.96 18.36
CA GLU A 118 -42.84 -10.20 19.61
C GLU A 118 -41.42 -9.89 20.06
N THR A 119 -40.98 -8.63 19.91
CA THR A 119 -39.68 -8.20 20.41
C THR A 119 -39.68 -8.21 21.95
N PRO A 120 -38.71 -8.85 22.61
CA PRO A 120 -38.52 -8.68 24.05
C PRO A 120 -38.27 -7.20 24.36
N ASN A 121 -39.03 -6.64 25.30
CA ASN A 121 -38.81 -5.30 25.81
C ASN A 121 -37.51 -5.29 26.66
N TYR A 122 -36.38 -5.13 26.00
CA TYR A 122 -35.05 -4.97 26.60
C TYR A 122 -34.25 -3.99 25.73
N ASN A 123 -33.42 -3.14 26.34
CA ASN A 123 -32.76 -1.96 25.76
C ASN A 123 -31.72 -2.24 24.64
N GLU A 124 -32.08 -2.98 23.59
CA GLU A 124 -31.21 -3.43 22.50
C GLU A 124 -30.92 -2.38 21.42
N GLN A 125 -31.64 -1.25 21.38
CA GLN A 125 -31.29 -0.16 20.46
C GLN A 125 -29.85 0.35 20.68
N SER A 126 -29.28 0.20 21.89
CA SER A 126 -27.91 0.61 22.19
C SER A 126 -26.84 -0.41 21.75
N GLU A 127 -27.14 -1.72 21.76
CA GLU A 127 -26.23 -2.78 21.35
C GLU A 127 -26.33 -3.12 19.85
N GLU A 128 -27.50 -2.98 19.24
CA GLU A 128 -27.69 -3.22 17.81
C GLU A 128 -27.09 -2.07 16.96
N LEU A 129 -27.13 -0.82 17.43
CA LEU A 129 -26.30 0.28 16.92
C LEU A 129 -24.79 0.02 17.12
N GLY A 130 -24.41 -0.76 18.14
CA GLY A 130 -23.04 -1.21 18.38
C GLY A 130 -22.59 -2.37 17.49
N ARG A 131 -23.50 -3.30 17.14
CA ARG A 131 -23.24 -4.46 16.26
C ARG A 131 -23.36 -4.10 14.78
N ILE A 132 -24.27 -3.21 14.38
CA ILE A 132 -24.35 -2.66 13.01
C ILE A 132 -23.09 -1.81 12.69
N LYS A 133 -22.52 -1.10 13.67
CA LYS A 133 -21.20 -0.45 13.55
C LYS A 133 -20.03 -1.42 13.37
N LYS A 134 -20.22 -2.72 13.60
CA LYS A 134 -19.17 -3.75 13.47
C LYS A 134 -19.14 -4.44 12.09
N VAL A 135 -20.12 -4.19 11.21
CA VAL A 135 -20.24 -4.92 9.92
C VAL A 135 -20.15 -4.01 8.67
N GLN A 136 -20.07 -2.70 8.84
CA GLN A 136 -19.50 -1.83 7.81
C GLN A 136 -18.85 -0.66 8.54
N GLU A 137 -17.57 -0.82 8.84
CA GLU A 137 -16.78 0.33 9.18
C GLU A 137 -16.85 1.27 7.98
N ASN A 138 -17.45 2.46 8.13
CA ASN A 138 -17.37 3.50 7.11
C ASN A 138 -15.88 3.62 6.72
N ASN A 139 -15.53 3.62 5.42
CA ASN A 139 -14.14 3.71 4.97
C ASN A 139 -13.42 4.89 5.65
N THR A 140 -14.12 6.03 5.81
CA THR A 140 -13.66 7.18 6.59
C THR A 140 -13.37 6.83 8.06
N ALA A 141 -14.24 6.05 8.73
CA ALA A 141 -14.05 5.65 10.12
C ALA A 141 -12.85 4.70 10.29
N LYS A 142 -12.67 3.77 9.34
CA LYS A 142 -11.51 2.86 9.29
C LYS A 142 -10.23 3.65 9.12
N LEU A 143 -10.20 4.52 8.13
CA LEU A 143 -9.07 5.39 7.86
C LEU A 143 -8.74 6.26 9.07
N ASN A 144 -9.72 6.92 9.69
CA ASN A 144 -9.50 7.74 10.88
C ASN A 144 -8.97 6.91 12.06
N ARG A 145 -9.47 5.68 12.26
CA ARG A 145 -8.98 4.79 13.31
C ARG A 145 -7.53 4.38 13.07
N LEU A 146 -7.22 3.92 11.85
CA LEU A 146 -5.87 3.52 11.48
C LEU A 146 -4.92 4.72 11.60
N PHE A 147 -5.28 5.87 11.07
CA PHE A 147 -4.49 7.09 11.17
C PHE A 147 -4.22 7.49 12.62
N ASN A 148 -5.20 7.45 13.51
CA ASN A 148 -5.01 7.86 14.90
C ASN A 148 -4.25 6.83 15.75
N SER A 149 -4.37 5.54 15.44
CA SER A 149 -3.73 4.47 16.20
C SER A 149 -2.32 4.13 15.73
N LEU A 150 -2.00 4.36 14.45
CA LEU A 150 -0.73 3.99 13.87
C LEU A 150 0.38 4.95 14.34
N ASN A 151 1.40 4.37 14.96
CA ASN A 151 2.64 5.04 15.32
C ASN A 151 3.75 4.58 14.37
N ILE A 152 4.23 5.50 13.52
CA ILE A 152 5.21 5.18 12.49
C ILE A 152 6.50 4.57 13.05
N LYS A 153 6.92 4.95 14.26
CA LYS A 153 8.15 4.45 14.92
C LYS A 153 8.16 2.94 15.15
N THR A 154 6.97 2.36 15.32
CA THR A 154 6.80 0.93 15.62
C THR A 154 6.04 0.18 14.51
N ALA A 155 5.46 0.91 13.56
CA ALA A 155 4.70 0.35 12.45
C ALA A 155 5.63 -0.40 11.48
N LYS A 156 5.09 -1.50 10.93
CA LYS A 156 5.71 -2.26 9.85
C LYS A 156 5.20 -1.76 8.50
N ALA A 157 5.89 -2.15 7.42
CA ALA A 157 5.44 -1.87 6.05
C ALA A 157 3.95 -2.25 5.83
N ASP A 158 3.51 -3.42 6.29
CA ASP A 158 2.12 -3.88 6.13
C ASP A 158 1.09 -2.96 6.79
N ASP A 159 1.40 -2.39 7.97
CA ASP A 159 0.51 -1.47 8.68
C ASP A 159 0.34 -0.16 7.88
N ILE A 160 1.43 0.31 7.25
CA ILE A 160 1.45 1.51 6.42
C ILE A 160 0.70 1.27 5.11
N ILE A 161 0.86 0.10 4.49
CA ILE A 161 0.11 -0.34 3.32
C ILE A 161 -1.39 -0.40 3.64
N GLU A 162 -1.78 -0.92 4.81
CA GLU A 162 -3.19 -0.96 5.20
C GLU A 162 -3.78 0.45 5.35
N LEU A 163 -3.03 1.37 5.97
CA LEU A 163 -3.41 2.78 6.08
C LEU A 163 -3.61 3.42 4.70
N GLY A 164 -2.65 3.24 3.79
CA GLY A 164 -2.74 3.79 2.45
C GLY A 164 -3.84 3.17 1.60
N ASN A 165 -4.13 1.88 1.76
CA ASN A 165 -5.28 1.22 1.12
C ASN A 165 -6.61 1.82 1.60
N ALA A 166 -6.75 2.06 2.91
CA ALA A 166 -7.93 2.73 3.45
C ALA A 166 -8.07 4.16 2.89
N PHE A 167 -6.96 4.89 2.74
CA PHE A 167 -6.93 6.22 2.13
C PHE A 167 -7.32 6.19 0.65
N ASN A 168 -6.73 5.27 -0.12
CA ASN A 168 -7.04 5.11 -1.54
C ASN A 168 -8.51 4.76 -1.75
N LYS A 169 -9.10 3.88 -0.94
CA LYS A 169 -10.53 3.53 -1.04
C LYS A 169 -11.48 4.66 -0.69
N GLU A 170 -11.10 5.52 0.26
CA GLU A 170 -11.92 6.67 0.66
C GLU A 170 -11.89 7.79 -0.39
N TYR A 171 -10.71 8.07 -0.94
CA TYR A 171 -10.49 9.23 -1.83
C TYR A 171 -10.29 8.86 -3.29
N ASN A 172 -10.30 7.58 -3.64
CA ASN A 172 -10.06 7.08 -4.98
C ASN A 172 -8.82 7.73 -5.64
N ILE A 173 -7.69 7.70 -4.93
CA ILE A 173 -6.46 8.39 -5.35
C ILE A 173 -5.91 7.80 -6.65
N GLN A 174 -6.04 6.49 -6.83
CA GLN A 174 -5.65 5.78 -8.05
C GLN A 174 -6.29 6.36 -9.32
N ASP A 175 -7.55 6.78 -9.28
CA ASP A 175 -8.24 7.39 -10.43
C ASP A 175 -7.90 8.89 -10.60
N ASN A 176 -7.16 9.47 -9.65
CA ASN A 176 -6.81 10.88 -9.61
C ASN A 176 -5.28 11.11 -9.61
N LEU A 177 -4.49 10.12 -10.03
CA LEU A 177 -3.03 10.27 -10.15
C LEU A 177 -2.69 11.44 -11.10
N GLY A 178 -1.69 12.23 -10.72
CA GLY A 178 -1.30 13.46 -11.40
C GLY A 178 -2.17 14.69 -11.08
N ASN A 179 -3.34 14.51 -10.46
CA ASN A 179 -4.15 15.63 -9.96
C ASN A 179 -3.62 16.11 -8.59
N LYS A 180 -2.52 16.85 -8.64
CA LYS A 180 -1.77 17.33 -7.46
C LYS A 180 -2.67 18.03 -6.44
N SER A 181 -3.55 18.92 -6.90
CA SER A 181 -4.49 19.65 -6.03
C SER A 181 -5.50 18.73 -5.35
N TYR A 182 -6.05 17.76 -6.08
CA TYR A 182 -6.97 16.78 -5.49
C TYR A 182 -6.30 15.96 -4.39
N ILE A 183 -5.11 15.44 -4.68
CA ILE A 183 -4.33 14.63 -3.73
C ILE A 183 -3.96 15.48 -2.50
N SER A 184 -3.50 16.71 -2.70
CA SER A 184 -3.18 17.65 -1.62
C SER A 184 -4.39 17.95 -0.74
N ASN A 185 -5.57 18.15 -1.34
CA ASN A 185 -6.82 18.39 -0.62
C ASN A 185 -7.34 17.16 0.14
N ALA A 186 -7.02 15.95 -0.34
CA ALA A 186 -7.34 14.72 0.39
C ALA A 186 -6.40 14.56 1.59
N LEU A 187 -5.09 14.82 1.41
CA LEU A 187 -4.09 14.79 2.47
C LEU A 187 -4.33 15.86 3.54
N SER A 188 -4.79 17.06 3.15
CA SER A 188 -5.00 18.19 4.06
C SER A 188 -6.06 17.94 5.14
N LYS A 189 -6.88 16.89 5.00
CA LYS A 189 -7.84 16.45 6.02
C LYS A 189 -7.19 15.73 7.20
N TYR A 190 -5.93 15.30 7.03
CA TYR A 190 -5.20 14.48 7.99
C TYR A 190 -3.90 15.14 8.46
N ARG A 191 -3.26 15.93 7.60
CA ARG A 191 -2.01 16.65 7.89
C ARG A 191 -2.10 18.08 7.38
N ASP A 192 -1.27 18.95 7.91
CA ASP A 192 -1.07 20.26 7.28
C ASP A 192 -0.32 20.07 5.95
N VAL A 193 -0.84 20.66 4.88
CA VAL A 193 -0.30 20.58 3.51
C VAL A 193 -0.36 21.99 2.92
N GLY A 194 0.55 22.32 2.00
CA GLY A 194 0.46 23.58 1.26
C GLY A 194 1.54 24.61 1.57
N GLU A 195 2.47 24.32 2.48
CA GLU A 195 3.56 25.24 2.81
C GLU A 195 4.79 24.97 1.94
N ASP A 196 5.35 26.04 1.35
CA ASP A 196 6.59 25.95 0.58
C ASP A 196 7.83 26.11 1.48
N ILE A 197 9.03 26.00 0.89
CA ILE A 197 10.27 26.20 1.65
C ILE A 197 10.42 27.70 1.98
N PRO A 198 10.58 28.07 3.28
CA PRO A 198 10.77 29.45 3.71
C PRO A 198 11.96 30.11 3.00
N GLU A 199 11.83 31.40 2.67
CA GLU A 199 12.90 32.15 2.00
C GLU A 199 14.25 32.12 2.75
N LYS A 200 14.20 32.07 4.09
CA LYS A 200 15.38 31.96 4.99
C LYS A 200 16.15 30.63 4.83
N SER A 201 15.48 29.57 4.41
CA SER A 201 16.05 28.21 4.33
C SER A 201 16.73 27.96 2.99
N TRP A 202 16.69 28.89 2.04
CA TRP A 202 17.41 28.74 0.77
C TRP A 202 18.89 29.09 0.91
N ALA A 203 19.75 28.14 0.56
CA ALA A 203 21.18 28.36 0.48
C ALA A 203 21.51 29.36 -0.65
N LYS A 204 22.47 30.25 -0.36
CA LYS A 204 22.97 31.22 -1.35
C LYS A 204 23.62 30.50 -2.53
N GLY A 205 23.27 30.95 -3.74
CA GLY A 205 23.69 30.31 -5.00
C GLY A 205 22.63 29.40 -5.63
N SER A 206 21.47 29.26 -4.98
CA SER A 206 20.32 28.52 -5.54
C SER A 206 19.86 29.10 -6.89
N ASN A 207 19.63 28.22 -7.85
CA ASN A 207 19.09 28.53 -9.16
C ASN A 207 17.59 28.86 -9.05
N ARG A 208 17.16 29.95 -9.71
CA ARG A 208 15.78 30.43 -9.64
C ARG A 208 14.75 29.45 -10.18
N GLN A 209 15.04 28.78 -11.30
CA GLN A 209 14.09 27.83 -11.91
C GLN A 209 13.90 26.63 -10.98
N ILE A 210 14.99 26.00 -10.59
CA ILE A 210 14.94 24.79 -9.74
C ILE A 210 14.33 25.09 -8.37
N LYS A 211 14.58 26.30 -7.84
CA LYS A 211 13.93 26.79 -6.62
C LYS A 211 12.41 26.85 -6.78
N ASN A 212 11.91 27.33 -7.91
CA ASN A 212 10.46 27.38 -8.18
C ASN A 212 9.88 25.96 -8.33
N ASP A 213 10.57 25.08 -9.06
CA ASP A 213 10.12 23.68 -9.25
C ASP A 213 10.01 22.96 -7.89
N LEU A 214 10.99 23.16 -7.01
CA LEU A 214 10.97 22.61 -5.64
C LEU A 214 9.85 23.22 -4.79
N LYS A 215 9.68 24.56 -4.81
CA LYS A 215 8.57 25.21 -4.10
C LYS A 215 7.21 24.67 -4.54
N GLN A 216 7.04 24.48 -5.84
CA GLN A 216 5.82 23.90 -6.39
C GLN A 216 5.60 22.49 -5.85
N ALA A 217 6.61 21.61 -5.88
CA ALA A 217 6.48 20.26 -5.36
C ALA A 217 6.20 20.24 -3.84
N PHE A 218 6.95 20.99 -3.03
CA PHE A 218 6.73 21.10 -1.58
C PHE A 218 5.34 21.60 -1.21
N SER A 219 4.75 22.50 -2.01
CA SER A 219 3.38 22.98 -1.77
C SER A 219 2.29 21.91 -1.89
N HIS A 220 2.62 20.72 -2.39
CA HIS A 220 1.70 19.58 -2.47
C HIS A 220 1.97 18.48 -1.44
N TYR A 221 3.01 18.65 -0.63
CA TYR A 221 3.44 17.69 0.38
C TYR A 221 3.07 18.10 1.80
N PRO A 222 3.14 17.16 2.76
CA PRO A 222 2.99 17.49 4.16
C PRO A 222 3.95 18.60 4.60
N LYS A 223 3.43 19.56 5.37
CA LYS A 223 4.18 20.70 5.89
C LYS A 223 5.40 20.26 6.69
N GLU A 224 5.30 19.16 7.44
CA GLU A 224 6.41 18.69 8.29
C GLU A 224 7.67 18.35 7.47
N TRP A 225 7.53 18.07 6.17
CA TRP A 225 8.67 17.81 5.30
C TRP A 225 9.47 19.09 5.01
N SER A 226 8.82 20.26 4.88
CA SER A 226 9.55 21.52 4.72
C SER A 226 10.15 22.00 6.04
N GLU A 227 9.57 21.62 7.18
CA GLU A 227 10.07 21.93 8.53
C GLU A 227 11.39 21.23 8.87
N TYR A 228 11.76 20.16 8.17
CA TYR A 228 13.12 19.60 8.25
C TYR A 228 14.21 20.64 7.95
N LEU A 229 13.85 21.72 7.24
CA LEU A 229 14.73 22.85 6.92
C LEU A 229 14.66 24.02 7.92
N ASP A 230 14.05 23.86 9.10
CA ASP A 230 13.94 24.96 10.06
C ASP A 230 15.31 25.43 10.59
N ASN A 231 16.26 24.51 10.70
CA ASN A 231 17.65 24.76 11.10
C ASN A 231 18.68 24.31 10.04
N GLU A 232 18.21 23.99 8.84
CA GLU A 232 19.03 23.54 7.71
C GLU A 232 18.77 24.41 6.47
N TYR A 233 19.52 24.16 5.40
CA TYR A 233 19.48 24.94 4.18
C TYR A 233 19.26 24.04 2.96
N MET A 234 18.40 24.46 2.05
CA MET A 234 18.19 23.84 0.74
C MET A 234 18.94 24.61 -0.35
N LEU A 235 19.80 23.93 -1.10
CA LEU A 235 20.48 24.43 -2.29
C LEU A 235 19.77 23.85 -3.53
N ALA A 236 19.14 24.73 -4.32
CA ALA A 236 18.60 24.36 -5.63
C ALA A 236 19.69 24.50 -6.69
N GLY A 237 20.28 23.39 -7.13
CA GLY A 237 21.35 23.37 -8.12
C GLY A 237 20.87 23.09 -9.54
N LYS A 238 21.52 23.67 -10.55
CA LYS A 238 21.33 23.26 -11.95
C LYS A 238 22.44 22.30 -12.38
N ALA A 239 22.07 21.15 -12.93
CA ALA A 239 22.99 20.16 -13.48
C ALA A 239 22.79 20.02 -15.00
N GLU A 240 23.81 19.48 -15.69
CA GLU A 240 23.78 19.30 -17.14
C GLU A 240 23.06 18.01 -17.55
N ASP A 241 23.30 16.92 -16.80
CA ASP A 241 22.95 15.57 -17.26
C ASP A 241 21.79 14.92 -16.48
N ARG A 242 21.79 15.00 -15.13
CA ARG A 242 20.80 14.32 -14.29
C ARG A 242 20.45 15.07 -13.01
N GLY A 243 19.33 14.69 -12.41
CA GLY A 243 18.97 15.09 -11.04
C GLY A 243 19.72 14.24 -10.01
N PHE A 244 19.90 14.82 -8.82
CA PHE A 244 20.33 14.08 -7.64
C PHE A 244 20.09 14.90 -6.36
N TYR A 245 19.94 14.20 -5.24
CA TYR A 245 19.94 14.72 -3.89
C TYR A 245 21.19 14.29 -3.12
N VAL A 246 21.75 15.21 -2.33
CA VAL A 246 22.83 14.91 -1.35
C VAL A 246 22.73 15.82 -0.12
N ARG A 247 23.09 15.30 1.05
CA ARG A 247 23.10 16.04 2.33
C ARG A 247 24.43 16.75 2.62
N TRP A 248 24.89 17.56 1.67
CA TRP A 248 25.95 18.55 1.88
C TRP A 248 25.84 19.68 0.85
N TYR A 249 26.64 20.75 1.00
CA TYR A 249 26.76 21.78 -0.03
C TYR A 249 27.55 21.22 -1.23
N ALA A 250 26.84 20.85 -2.29
CA ALA A 250 27.40 20.15 -3.43
C ALA A 250 27.63 21.05 -4.65
N THR A 251 28.44 20.54 -5.57
CA THR A 251 28.56 21.05 -6.94
C THR A 251 27.63 20.30 -7.87
N GLN A 252 27.53 20.72 -9.14
CA GLN A 252 26.75 20.02 -10.18
C GLN A 252 27.17 18.57 -10.46
N LYS A 253 28.31 18.12 -9.90
CA LYS A 253 28.80 16.74 -9.99
C LYS A 253 28.67 15.97 -8.67
N GLY A 254 27.97 16.51 -7.67
CA GLY A 254 27.83 15.90 -6.34
C GLY A 254 29.02 16.12 -5.39
N ASN A 255 30.18 16.59 -5.89
CA ASN A 255 31.36 16.83 -5.04
C ASN A 255 31.16 18.00 -4.07
N THR A 256 31.79 17.94 -2.90
CA THR A 256 31.90 19.07 -1.97
C THR A 256 32.78 20.18 -2.55
N LYS A 257 32.35 21.44 -2.40
CA LYS A 257 33.16 22.60 -2.80
C LYS A 257 32.79 23.84 -2.00
N MET A 258 33.80 24.65 -1.69
CA MET A 258 33.57 25.98 -1.14
C MET A 258 32.75 26.85 -2.12
N PRO A 259 31.68 27.52 -1.66
CA PRO A 259 30.83 28.33 -2.52
C PRO A 259 31.61 29.46 -3.19
N THR A 260 31.32 29.72 -4.46
CA THR A 260 31.98 30.79 -5.22
C THR A 260 31.62 32.19 -4.72
N TRP A 261 30.52 32.35 -3.97
CA TRP A 261 30.19 33.59 -3.29
C TRP A 261 31.01 33.82 -2.02
N LEU A 262 31.57 32.76 -1.44
CA LEU A 262 32.38 32.79 -0.21
C LEU A 262 33.86 33.00 -0.53
N VAL A 263 34.38 32.29 -1.54
CA VAL A 263 35.81 32.31 -1.90
C VAL A 263 36.04 32.58 -3.40
N LYS A 264 37.19 33.16 -3.72
CA LYS A 264 37.75 33.26 -5.07
C LYS A 264 39.16 32.68 -5.06
N GLY A 265 39.30 31.43 -5.51
CA GLY A 265 40.54 30.66 -5.31
C GLY A 265 40.77 30.41 -3.82
N ASN A 266 41.98 30.69 -3.34
CA ASN A 266 42.35 30.48 -1.93
C ASN A 266 42.12 31.72 -1.04
N ARG A 267 41.32 32.70 -1.50
CA ARG A 267 41.05 33.94 -0.77
C ARG A 267 39.55 34.12 -0.56
N LEU A 268 39.18 34.75 0.56
CA LEU A 268 37.81 35.21 0.77
C LEU A 268 37.42 36.22 -0.31
N ARG A 269 36.14 36.21 -0.71
CA ARG A 269 35.61 37.27 -1.56
C ARG A 269 35.51 38.59 -0.79
N GLU A 270 35.61 39.68 -1.53
CA GLU A 270 35.36 41.02 -1.02
C GLU A 270 33.96 41.10 -0.39
N GLY A 271 33.88 41.67 0.83
CA GLY A 271 32.64 41.76 1.62
C GLY A 271 32.29 40.50 2.43
N VAL A 272 33.06 39.42 2.34
CA VAL A 272 32.89 38.22 3.18
C VAL A 272 33.76 38.32 4.43
N THR A 273 33.17 38.12 5.61
CA THR A 273 33.90 38.12 6.88
C THR A 273 34.45 36.74 7.22
N MET A 274 35.50 36.68 8.05
CA MET A 274 36.01 35.41 8.58
C MET A 274 34.95 34.64 9.37
N ASP A 275 34.03 35.33 10.05
CA ASP A 275 32.96 34.70 10.80
C ASP A 275 31.95 34.01 9.88
N GLN A 276 31.61 34.64 8.74
CA GLN A 276 30.78 33.99 7.72
C GLN A 276 31.44 32.74 7.14
N TYR A 277 32.76 32.78 6.92
CA TYR A 277 33.52 31.62 6.45
C TYR A 277 33.52 30.49 7.48
N LYS A 278 33.83 30.79 8.75
CA LYS A 278 33.83 29.79 9.84
C LYS A 278 32.44 29.19 10.05
N LYS A 279 31.41 30.03 10.11
CA LYS A 279 30.02 29.60 10.24
C LYS A 279 29.61 28.66 9.11
N PHE A 280 29.94 28.98 7.85
CA PHE A 280 29.67 28.08 6.73
C PHE A 280 30.35 26.72 6.91
N GLY A 281 31.62 26.71 7.32
CA GLY A 281 32.37 25.48 7.59
C GLY A 281 31.76 24.65 8.72
N GLU A 282 31.34 25.29 9.81
CA GLU A 282 30.64 24.65 10.93
C GLU A 282 29.28 24.09 10.50
N ASP A 283 28.46 24.87 9.80
CA ASP A 283 27.15 24.44 9.30
C ASP A 283 27.30 23.27 8.31
N LEU A 284 28.33 23.28 7.45
CA LEU A 284 28.65 22.18 6.55
C LEU A 284 29.07 20.92 7.30
N HIS A 285 29.95 21.05 8.29
CA HIS A 285 30.38 19.91 9.11
C HIS A 285 29.22 19.30 9.89
N ASN A 286 28.28 20.14 10.34
CA ASN A 286 27.09 19.71 11.06
C ASN A 286 25.96 19.20 10.15
N GLY A 287 26.20 19.01 8.84
CA GLY A 287 25.23 18.41 7.92
C GLY A 287 24.02 19.29 7.59
N LYS A 288 24.10 20.60 7.78
CA LYS A 288 22.96 21.52 7.60
C LYS A 288 22.64 21.89 6.16
N TYR A 289 23.29 21.29 5.17
CA TYR A 289 23.07 21.63 3.76
C TYR A 289 22.48 20.44 3.02
N ASN A 290 21.37 20.67 2.35
CA ASN A 290 20.68 19.76 1.47
C ASN A 290 20.80 20.30 0.05
N SER A 291 21.36 19.53 -0.88
CA SER A 291 21.47 19.96 -2.27
C SER A 291 20.60 19.08 -3.16
N ILE A 292 19.65 19.71 -3.85
CA ILE A 292 18.90 19.07 -4.92
C ILE A 292 19.33 19.71 -6.23
N TYR A 293 19.83 18.89 -7.14
CA TYR A 293 20.18 19.28 -8.49
C TYR A 293 19.14 18.79 -9.49
N SER A 294 18.87 19.60 -10.51
CA SER A 294 18.01 19.22 -11.63
C SER A 294 18.50 19.86 -12.92
N THR A 295 18.18 19.24 -14.05
CA THR A 295 18.41 19.83 -15.37
C THR A 295 17.48 21.02 -15.66
N GLY A 296 16.35 21.11 -14.92
CA GLY A 296 15.27 22.07 -15.15
C GLY A 296 14.47 21.80 -16.42
N LYS A 297 14.61 20.60 -16.99
CA LYS A 297 13.87 20.16 -18.19
C LYS A 297 12.77 19.14 -17.87
N ARG A 298 12.96 18.35 -16.81
CA ARG A 298 12.04 17.30 -16.38
C ARG A 298 11.28 17.77 -15.15
N GLU A 299 9.96 17.90 -15.29
CA GLU A 299 9.07 18.31 -14.20
C GLU A 299 9.09 17.27 -13.05
N THR A 300 9.34 16.00 -13.36
CA THR A 300 9.36 14.90 -12.39
C THR A 300 10.53 14.94 -11.39
N THR A 301 11.65 15.58 -11.74
CA THR A 301 12.87 15.51 -10.93
C THR A 301 12.67 16.09 -9.53
N ALA A 302 11.94 17.19 -9.37
CA ALA A 302 11.69 17.75 -8.04
C ALA A 302 10.97 16.75 -7.12
N TRP A 303 9.96 16.05 -7.64
CA TRP A 303 9.16 15.06 -6.90
C TRP A 303 9.98 13.84 -6.49
N HIS A 304 10.88 13.38 -7.39
CA HIS A 304 11.79 12.27 -7.12
C HIS A 304 12.80 12.61 -6.02
N GLU A 305 13.54 13.72 -6.18
CA GLU A 305 14.63 14.08 -5.25
C GLU A 305 14.12 14.46 -3.86
N ILE A 306 12.88 14.98 -3.75
CA ILE A 306 12.24 15.20 -2.45
C ILE A 306 12.03 13.88 -1.71
N GLY A 307 11.76 12.77 -2.40
CA GLY A 307 11.67 11.45 -1.78
C GLY A 307 12.95 11.06 -1.04
N HIS A 308 14.12 11.23 -1.67
CA HIS A 308 15.41 10.99 -1.02
C HIS A 308 15.67 11.95 0.14
N PHE A 309 15.32 13.23 -0.02
CA PHE A 309 15.41 14.21 1.05
C PHE A 309 14.58 13.77 2.27
N VAL A 310 13.35 13.30 2.08
CA VAL A 310 12.48 12.84 3.18
C VAL A 310 13.05 11.60 3.85
N GLU A 311 13.50 10.58 3.09
CA GLU A 311 14.09 9.37 3.68
C GLU A 311 15.36 9.65 4.48
N GLU A 312 16.15 10.64 4.05
CA GLU A 312 17.35 11.04 4.77
C GLU A 312 17.03 11.69 6.13
N HIS A 313 15.93 12.44 6.24
CA HIS A 313 15.51 13.12 7.47
C HIS A 313 14.59 12.28 8.36
N ASN A 314 13.79 11.39 7.76
CA ASN A 314 12.87 10.50 8.45
C ASN A 314 13.35 9.05 8.38
N LYS A 315 14.11 8.64 9.41
CA LYS A 315 14.64 7.28 9.51
C LYS A 315 13.56 6.20 9.65
N ASP A 316 12.36 6.55 10.12
CA ASP A 316 11.24 5.61 10.16
C ASP A 316 10.69 5.35 8.76
N THR A 317 10.57 6.39 7.94
CA THR A 317 10.18 6.26 6.52
C THR A 317 11.21 5.43 5.75
N LEU A 318 12.51 5.71 5.91
CA LEU A 318 13.58 4.91 5.32
C LEU A 318 13.52 3.44 5.77
N ARG A 319 13.28 3.18 7.06
CA ARG A 319 13.12 1.83 7.60
C ARG A 319 11.95 1.10 6.93
N ILE A 320 10.79 1.75 6.83
CA ILE A 320 9.59 1.18 6.19
C ILE A 320 9.85 0.85 4.72
N SER A 321 10.50 1.75 3.96
CA SER A 321 10.88 1.50 2.57
C SER A 321 11.80 0.29 2.44
N LYS A 322 12.81 0.16 3.31
CA LYS A 322 13.71 -1.00 3.33
C LYS A 322 13.01 -2.30 3.72
N GLU A 323 12.13 -2.25 4.72
CA GLU A 323 11.30 -3.39 5.12
C GLU A 323 10.41 -3.89 3.98
N PHE A 324 9.78 -2.96 3.25
CA PHE A 324 8.95 -3.28 2.09
C PHE A 324 9.74 -4.04 1.01
N VAL A 325 10.90 -3.51 0.60
CA VAL A 325 11.76 -4.18 -0.38
C VAL A 325 12.19 -5.55 0.13
N ALA A 326 12.67 -5.64 1.38
CA ALA A 326 13.13 -6.90 1.96
C ALA A 326 12.02 -7.96 2.09
N ASN A 327 10.79 -7.55 2.39
CA ASN A 327 9.64 -8.47 2.47
C ASN A 327 9.26 -9.03 1.11
N ARG A 328 9.21 -8.17 0.08
CA ARG A 328 8.81 -8.56 -1.28
C ARG A 328 9.85 -9.40 -2.00
N THR A 329 11.12 -9.12 -1.76
CA THR A 329 12.26 -9.77 -2.44
C THR A 329 12.79 -10.99 -1.66
N LYS A 330 12.01 -11.51 -0.70
CA LYS A 330 12.46 -12.57 0.19
C LYS A 330 12.78 -13.86 -0.58
N GLY A 331 14.06 -14.20 -0.64
CA GLY A 331 14.57 -15.38 -1.34
C GLY A 331 14.98 -15.12 -2.79
N GLU A 332 14.88 -13.88 -3.28
CA GLU A 332 15.43 -13.48 -4.56
C GLU A 332 16.95 -13.34 -4.51
N GLN A 333 17.60 -13.47 -5.66
CA GLN A 333 19.02 -13.17 -5.84
C GLN A 333 19.15 -11.83 -6.57
N PRO A 334 20.11 -10.96 -6.20
CA PRO A 334 20.34 -9.72 -6.93
C PRO A 334 20.65 -9.98 -8.41
N GLU A 335 19.97 -9.26 -9.29
CA GLU A 335 20.20 -9.25 -10.73
C GLU A 335 20.82 -7.90 -11.14
N MET A 336 21.62 -7.86 -12.21
CA MET A 336 22.19 -6.60 -12.68
C MET A 336 21.12 -5.77 -13.40
N LEU A 337 20.98 -4.50 -13.01
CA LEU A 337 19.99 -3.58 -13.58
C LEU A 337 20.19 -3.39 -15.10
N ARG A 338 21.46 -3.35 -15.54
CA ARG A 338 21.82 -3.27 -16.97
C ARG A 338 21.29 -4.45 -17.79
N ASP A 339 21.23 -5.64 -17.19
CA ASP A 339 20.82 -6.87 -17.89
C ASP A 339 19.30 -6.91 -18.07
N ILE A 340 18.56 -6.42 -17.07
CA ILE A 340 17.09 -6.33 -17.10
C ILE A 340 16.61 -5.24 -18.05
N LEU A 341 17.26 -4.06 -18.00
CA LEU A 341 16.85 -2.89 -18.77
C LEU A 341 17.52 -2.80 -20.16
N LYS A 342 18.52 -3.66 -20.42
CA LYS A 342 19.36 -3.65 -21.64
C LYS A 342 19.89 -2.26 -21.98
N ALA A 343 20.22 -1.50 -20.94
CA ALA A 343 20.62 -0.11 -21.02
C ALA A 343 22.11 0.00 -20.65
N PRO A 344 23.01 0.26 -21.62
CA PRO A 344 24.46 0.28 -21.41
C PRO A 344 24.95 1.49 -20.58
N ASP A 345 24.08 2.46 -20.31
CA ASP A 345 24.41 3.67 -19.54
C ASP A 345 24.37 3.45 -18.01
N TYR A 346 23.91 2.28 -17.54
CA TYR A 346 23.95 1.90 -16.12
C TYR A 346 25.29 1.23 -15.77
N ASP A 347 25.85 1.61 -14.62
CA ASP A 347 27.14 1.09 -14.15
C ASP A 347 27.09 -0.44 -13.96
N GLU A 348 28.19 -1.13 -14.29
CA GLU A 348 28.30 -2.60 -14.23
C GLU A 348 28.13 -3.17 -12.81
N SER A 349 28.15 -2.29 -11.80
CA SER A 349 28.01 -2.61 -10.39
C SER A 349 26.58 -2.43 -9.83
N GLU A 350 25.63 -1.89 -10.60
CA GLU A 350 24.27 -1.66 -10.11
C GLU A 350 23.43 -2.95 -10.10
N VAL A 351 23.30 -3.54 -8.92
CA VAL A 351 22.44 -4.70 -8.67
C VAL A 351 21.09 -4.27 -8.10
N THR A 352 20.05 -5.00 -8.48
CA THR A 352 18.68 -4.80 -8.01
C THR A 352 18.04 -6.13 -7.64
N LEU A 353 17.16 -6.10 -6.64
CA LEU A 353 16.23 -7.19 -6.39
C LEU A 353 14.97 -6.93 -7.21
N LYS A 354 14.85 -7.66 -8.31
CA LYS A 354 13.94 -7.33 -9.42
C LYS A 354 12.47 -7.27 -8.99
N ASP A 355 12.01 -8.31 -8.27
CA ASP A 355 10.61 -8.57 -7.96
C ASP A 355 9.65 -8.24 -9.14
N ASN A 356 8.34 -8.09 -8.88
CA ASN A 356 7.35 -7.62 -9.83
C ASN A 356 7.08 -6.10 -9.72
N PHE A 357 8.05 -5.31 -9.23
CA PHE A 357 7.93 -3.85 -9.13
C PHE A 357 7.56 -3.19 -10.47
N ILE A 358 7.05 -1.95 -10.40
CA ILE A 358 6.74 -1.16 -11.60
C ILE A 358 7.99 -0.72 -12.37
N SER A 359 9.13 -0.68 -11.67
CA SER A 359 10.45 -0.50 -12.22
C SER A 359 11.45 -1.29 -11.37
N PRO A 360 12.40 -2.02 -11.98
CA PRO A 360 13.45 -2.70 -11.25
C PRO A 360 14.37 -1.71 -10.51
N TYR A 361 14.29 -0.41 -10.80
CA TYR A 361 14.99 0.63 -10.06
C TYR A 361 14.58 0.67 -8.57
N ILE A 362 13.33 0.31 -8.24
CA ILE A 362 12.81 0.29 -6.86
C ILE A 362 13.58 -0.70 -5.96
N GLY A 363 14.01 -1.83 -6.52
CA GLY A 363 14.77 -2.85 -5.81
C GLY A 363 16.27 -2.57 -5.69
N LYS A 364 16.74 -1.39 -6.14
CA LYS A 364 18.15 -1.03 -6.06
C LYS A 364 18.57 -0.88 -4.59
N VAL A 365 19.66 -1.55 -4.24
CA VAL A 365 20.13 -1.61 -2.85
C VAL A 365 21.11 -0.47 -2.60
N TYR A 366 20.76 0.42 -1.66
CA TYR A 366 21.69 1.40 -1.09
C TYR A 366 21.74 1.25 0.43
N ASP A 367 22.89 1.59 1.01
CA ASP A 367 23.08 1.51 2.46
C ASP A 367 22.30 2.61 3.22
N ASP A 368 22.09 3.77 2.61
CA ASP A 368 21.56 4.98 3.26
C ASP A 368 20.29 5.56 2.60
N ALA A 369 19.86 5.04 1.45
CA ALA A 369 18.68 5.50 0.72
C ALA A 369 17.87 4.33 0.12
N THR A 370 16.69 4.62 -0.44
CA THR A 370 15.98 3.71 -1.34
C THR A 370 15.40 4.47 -2.53
N GLU A 371 14.92 3.73 -3.53
CA GLU A 371 14.14 4.30 -4.65
C GLU A 371 12.64 4.13 -4.44
N VAL A 372 12.22 3.66 -3.26
CA VAL A 372 10.82 3.33 -2.96
C VAL A 372 10.01 4.62 -2.89
N LEU A 373 10.39 5.56 -2.02
CA LEU A 373 9.63 6.79 -1.88
C LEU A 373 9.78 7.70 -3.11
N SER A 374 10.99 7.87 -3.65
CA SER A 374 11.28 8.73 -4.79
C SER A 374 10.45 8.37 -6.03
N MET A 375 10.49 7.09 -6.45
CA MET A 375 9.72 6.59 -7.60
C MET A 375 8.21 6.64 -7.37
N GLY A 376 7.79 6.45 -6.11
CA GLY A 376 6.39 6.45 -5.72
C GLY A 376 5.78 7.84 -5.82
N LEU A 377 6.47 8.83 -5.25
CA LEU A 377 6.09 10.23 -5.30
C LEU A 377 6.06 10.76 -6.74
N GLU A 378 7.09 10.45 -7.54
CA GLU A 378 7.09 10.76 -8.97
C GLU A 378 5.86 10.17 -9.65
N SER A 379 5.58 8.89 -9.43
CA SER A 379 4.48 8.20 -10.12
C SER A 379 3.09 8.67 -9.69
N ILE A 380 2.93 9.19 -8.46
CA ILE A 380 1.65 9.70 -7.96
C ILE A 380 1.37 11.12 -8.45
N PHE A 381 2.35 12.02 -8.40
CA PHE A 381 2.13 13.43 -8.69
C PHE A 381 2.49 13.84 -10.13
N GLU A 382 3.37 13.09 -10.78
CA GLU A 382 3.75 13.24 -12.20
C GLU A 382 3.76 11.88 -12.92
N PRO A 383 2.60 11.20 -13.02
CA PRO A 383 2.51 9.89 -13.65
C PRO A 383 3.01 9.94 -15.10
N VAL A 384 4.04 9.14 -15.41
CA VAL A 384 4.53 8.97 -16.77
C VAL A 384 3.44 8.28 -17.60
N LYS A 385 2.92 8.96 -18.64
CA LYS A 385 1.81 8.44 -19.46
C LYS A 385 2.04 7.04 -20.01
N MET A 386 3.28 6.71 -20.38
CA MET A 386 3.65 5.39 -20.92
C MET A 386 3.99 4.36 -19.83
N GLY A 387 4.03 4.76 -18.55
CA GLY A 387 4.54 3.94 -17.46
C GLY A 387 6.06 3.92 -17.36
N GLN A 388 6.53 3.47 -16.21
CA GLN A 388 7.94 3.24 -15.90
C GLN A 388 8.45 2.02 -16.67
N LEU A 389 9.73 2.05 -17.07
CA LEU A 389 10.33 0.92 -17.79
C LEU A 389 10.55 -0.24 -16.81
N LYS A 390 9.90 -1.38 -17.08
CA LYS A 390 9.95 -2.56 -16.22
C LYS A 390 11.01 -3.57 -16.68
N TYR A 391 11.05 -3.87 -17.97
CA TYR A 391 12.12 -4.66 -18.59
C TYR A 391 12.12 -4.49 -20.11
N VAL A 392 13.21 -4.90 -20.76
CA VAL A 392 13.28 -5.01 -22.23
C VAL A 392 13.43 -6.49 -22.61
N ASP A 393 12.53 -6.99 -23.46
CA ASP A 393 12.56 -8.40 -23.86
C ASP A 393 13.67 -8.72 -24.87
N ASN A 394 13.79 -10.00 -25.24
CA ASN A 394 14.81 -10.48 -26.20
C ASN A 394 14.66 -9.95 -27.62
N ASN A 395 13.51 -9.36 -27.94
CA ASN A 395 13.25 -8.72 -29.23
C ASN A 395 13.52 -7.21 -29.18
N GLY A 396 13.97 -6.68 -28.03
CA GLY A 396 14.20 -5.25 -27.83
C GLY A 396 12.92 -4.46 -27.54
N GLN A 397 11.80 -5.12 -27.27
CA GLN A 397 10.55 -4.44 -26.93
C GLN A 397 10.56 -4.02 -25.45
N ALA A 398 10.28 -2.74 -25.20
CA ALA A 398 10.16 -2.18 -23.87
C ALA A 398 8.80 -2.50 -23.25
N HIS A 399 8.80 -3.18 -22.10
CA HIS A 399 7.62 -3.46 -21.29
C HIS A 399 7.57 -2.45 -20.14
N ARG A 400 6.41 -1.83 -19.94
CA ARG A 400 6.22 -0.72 -19.00
C ARG A 400 5.09 -1.02 -18.03
N ALA A 401 5.20 -0.47 -16.82
CA ALA A 401 4.19 -0.58 -15.78
C ALA A 401 3.95 0.77 -15.13
N ARG A 402 2.72 0.99 -14.65
CA ARG A 402 2.29 2.17 -13.90
C ARG A 402 2.12 1.79 -12.44
N ILE A 403 2.11 2.79 -11.56
CA ILE A 403 1.95 2.54 -10.12
C ILE A 403 0.63 1.85 -9.79
N GLU A 404 -0.42 2.07 -10.59
CA GLU A 404 -1.70 1.34 -10.47
C GLU A 404 -1.62 -0.16 -10.81
N ASP A 405 -0.56 -0.62 -11.48
CA ASP A 405 -0.32 -2.05 -11.76
C ASP A 405 0.30 -2.77 -10.54
N ASP A 406 0.69 -2.02 -9.49
CA ASP A 406 1.24 -2.52 -8.23
C ASP A 406 0.51 -1.86 -7.04
N GLU A 407 -0.69 -2.37 -6.73
CA GLU A 407 -1.59 -1.83 -5.71
C GLU A 407 -0.94 -1.76 -4.32
N GLU A 408 -0.09 -2.74 -3.98
CA GLU A 408 0.63 -2.78 -2.72
C GLU A 408 1.61 -1.61 -2.62
N TYR A 409 2.41 -1.39 -3.68
CA TYR A 409 3.34 -0.28 -3.74
C TYR A 409 2.63 1.08 -3.74
N LEU A 410 1.54 1.24 -4.51
CA LEU A 410 0.73 2.45 -4.46
C LEU A 410 0.28 2.76 -3.04
N ASN A 411 -0.29 1.77 -2.36
CA ASN A 411 -0.81 1.93 -1.01
C ASN A 411 0.30 2.18 0.03
N LEU A 412 1.49 1.60 -0.13
CA LEU A 412 2.63 1.94 0.72
C LEU A 412 2.94 3.44 0.67
N ILE A 413 3.05 4.00 -0.53
CA ILE A 413 3.41 5.41 -0.73
C ILE A 413 2.32 6.35 -0.19
N LEU A 414 1.05 6.00 -0.40
CA LEU A 414 -0.08 6.74 0.19
C LEU A 414 -0.06 6.69 1.72
N GLY A 415 0.31 5.55 2.30
CA GLY A 415 0.49 5.41 3.75
C GLY A 415 1.64 6.27 4.27
N ILE A 416 2.77 6.31 3.56
CA ILE A 416 3.92 7.19 3.89
C ILE A 416 3.52 8.66 3.78
N LEU A 417 2.78 9.08 2.76
CA LEU A 417 2.29 10.48 2.68
C LEU A 417 1.45 10.88 3.90
N LEU A 418 0.68 9.94 4.45
CA LEU A 418 -0.13 10.20 5.66
C LEU A 418 0.67 10.17 6.97
N LYS A 419 1.78 9.44 7.07
CA LYS A 419 2.44 9.23 8.38
C LYS A 419 3.95 9.41 8.43
N GLY A 420 4.60 9.47 7.29
CA GLY A 420 6.04 9.54 7.13
C GLY A 420 6.60 10.91 6.81
#